data_AF-A0A848GX48-F1
#
_entry.id   AF-A0A848GX48-F1
#
_cell.length_a   1.000
_cell.length_b   1.000
_cell.length_c   1.000
_cell.angle_alpha   90.00
_cell.angle_beta   90.00
_cell.angle_gamma   90.00
#
_symmetry.space_group_name_H-M   'P 1'
#
loop_
_entity.id
_entity.type
_entity.pdbx_description
1 polymer ?
#
loop_
_entity_poly.entity_id
_entity_poly.type
_entity_poly.pdbx_seq_one_letter_code
_entity_poly.pdbx_strand_id
1 'polypeptide(L)'
;MNVKLIGHDFKSLQVELTHNEKFYCEKGALIYYEEGIHSSINVFDKGIAGVLKRKLTGESIFQVELCNTNLNPKKLMVAGRVGMLPVNLKNISGGIICRAGYYVASSDKVDIDAKLNLTSLIGGTGLIMQKITGHCTVFLDVVGTPTTLDLAAGQTVFVDEKSFICMNADMQNRMSSHFSGSNMLGGEGLSMLKITGPGTVYVTSVNFR
;
A
#
# COMPACT_ATOMS: atom_id res chain seq x y z
N MET A 1 17.67 -12.99 -1.70
CA MET A 1 16.24 -13.24 -1.86
C MET A 1 15.90 -13.02 -3.31
N ASN A 2 15.12 -13.92 -3.89
CA ASN A 2 14.64 -13.77 -5.26
C ASN A 2 13.13 -13.56 -5.24
N VAL A 3 12.65 -12.42 -5.75
CA VAL A 3 11.22 -12.10 -5.81
C VAL A 3 10.83 -11.93 -7.27
N LYS A 4 9.87 -12.73 -7.72
CA LYS A 4 9.37 -12.72 -9.10
C LYS A 4 7.89 -12.45 -9.13
N LEU A 5 7.49 -11.48 -9.93
CA LEU A 5 6.09 -11.26 -10.26
C LEU A 5 5.69 -12.25 -11.35
N ILE A 6 4.69 -13.09 -11.07
CA ILE A 6 4.17 -14.10 -11.99
C ILE A 6 2.71 -13.81 -12.32
N GLY A 7 2.31 -14.18 -13.54
CA GLY A 7 0.98 -13.90 -14.08
C GLY A 7 0.93 -12.64 -14.96
N HIS A 8 -0.05 -12.61 -15.86
CA HIS A 8 -0.26 -11.49 -16.79
C HIS A 8 -1.33 -10.54 -16.23
N ASP A 9 -2.59 -11.00 -16.17
CA ASP A 9 -3.73 -10.20 -15.73
C ASP A 9 -3.92 -10.25 -14.21
N PHE A 10 -3.79 -11.44 -13.63
CA PHE A 10 -3.81 -11.67 -12.19
C PHE A 10 -2.39 -11.96 -11.72
N LYS A 11 -1.82 -11.03 -10.95
CA LYS A 11 -0.41 -11.07 -10.56
C LYS A 11 -0.24 -11.58 -9.14
N SER A 12 0.79 -12.39 -8.95
CA SER A 12 1.22 -12.90 -7.64
C SER A 12 2.73 -12.87 -7.54
N LEU A 13 3.28 -12.98 -6.33
CA LEU A 13 4.72 -13.08 -6.11
C LEU A 13 5.08 -14.52 -5.83
N GLN A 14 6.07 -15.01 -6.56
CA GLN A 14 6.87 -16.13 -6.14
C GLN A 14 8.13 -15.60 -5.47
N VAL A 15 8.36 -16.01 -4.22
CA VAL A 15 9.52 -15.59 -3.43
C VAL A 15 10.33 -16.82 -3.08
N GLU A 16 11.64 -16.74 -3.27
CA GLU A 16 12.62 -17.72 -2.82
C GLU A 16 13.52 -17.08 -1.78
N LEU A 17 13.52 -17.67 -0.59
CA LEU A 17 14.29 -17.25 0.57
C LEU A 17 15.48 -18.17 0.75
N THR A 18 16.68 -17.61 0.81
CA THR A 18 17.87 -18.33 1.28
C THR A 18 17.88 -18.38 2.81
N HIS A 19 18.84 -19.10 3.41
CA HIS A 19 18.92 -19.28 4.86
C HIS A 19 18.89 -17.94 5.62
N ASN A 20 18.01 -17.83 6.62
CA ASN A 20 17.75 -16.65 7.45
C ASN A 20 17.19 -15.41 6.73
N GLU A 21 16.84 -15.50 5.45
CA GLU A 21 16.11 -14.43 4.79
C GLU A 21 14.66 -14.38 5.24
N LYS A 22 14.16 -13.14 5.32
CA LYS A 22 12.82 -12.83 5.82
C LYS A 22 12.01 -12.14 4.74
N PHE A 23 10.72 -12.46 4.70
CA PHE A 23 9.74 -11.79 3.86
C PHE A 23 8.51 -11.45 4.70
N TYR A 24 7.87 -10.34 4.38
CA TYR A 24 6.74 -9.84 5.15
C TYR A 24 5.50 -9.76 4.27
N CYS A 25 4.35 -10.18 4.77
CA CYS A 25 3.07 -10.02 4.07
C CYS A 25 1.94 -9.65 5.01
N GLU A 26 0.86 -9.08 4.48
CA GLU A 26 -0.38 -8.93 5.24
C GLU A 26 -1.01 -10.29 5.54
N LYS A 27 -1.82 -10.35 6.60
CA LYS A 27 -2.61 -11.53 6.90
C LYS A 27 -3.63 -11.78 5.77
N GLY A 28 -3.57 -12.97 5.18
CA GLY A 28 -4.50 -13.39 4.12
C GLY A 28 -3.91 -13.32 2.71
N ALA A 29 -2.76 -12.65 2.53
CA ALA A 29 -2.06 -12.63 1.23
C ALA A 29 -1.25 -13.91 0.95
N LEU A 30 -0.92 -14.70 1.98
CA LEU A 30 -0.12 -15.92 1.86
C LEU A 30 -0.94 -17.06 1.22
N ILE A 31 -0.46 -17.59 0.10
CA ILE A 31 -1.08 -18.71 -0.63
C ILE A 31 -0.46 -20.05 -0.23
N TYR A 32 0.87 -20.16 -0.29
CA TYR A 32 1.61 -21.32 0.19
C TYR A 32 3.02 -20.93 0.64
N TYR A 33 3.66 -21.82 1.41
CA TYR A 33 5.09 -21.81 1.67
C TYR A 33 5.59 -23.25 1.82
N GLU A 34 6.84 -23.50 1.46
CA GLU A 34 7.48 -24.81 1.63
C GLU A 34 7.87 -25.10 3.08
N GLU A 35 7.93 -26.38 3.45
CA GLU A 35 8.43 -26.83 4.74
C GLU A 35 9.86 -26.30 5.00
N GLY A 36 10.08 -25.73 6.19
CA GLY A 36 11.33 -25.04 6.58
C GLY A 36 11.19 -23.53 6.63
N ILE A 37 10.08 -22.95 6.17
CA ILE A 37 9.72 -21.56 6.43
C ILE A 37 8.94 -21.48 7.73
N HIS A 38 9.47 -20.74 8.70
CA HIS A 38 8.79 -20.42 9.95
C HIS A 38 8.00 -19.13 9.79
N SER A 39 6.73 -19.15 10.20
CA SER A 39 5.87 -17.96 10.22
C SER A 39 5.71 -17.42 11.63
N SER A 40 5.81 -16.11 11.81
CA SER A 40 5.51 -15.43 13.06
C SER A 40 4.65 -14.21 12.80
N ILE A 41 3.62 -14.00 13.63
CA ILE A 41 2.78 -12.82 13.51
C ILE A 41 3.43 -11.73 14.36
N ASN A 42 4.01 -10.73 13.70
CA ASN A 42 4.50 -9.55 14.37
C ASN A 42 3.29 -8.67 14.72
N VAL A 43 2.77 -8.87 15.93
CA VAL A 43 1.80 -7.95 16.53
C VAL A 43 2.60 -6.77 17.07
N PHE A 44 2.52 -5.62 16.41
CA PHE A 44 3.14 -4.40 16.92
C PHE A 44 2.78 -4.17 18.39
N ASP A 45 3.81 -3.85 19.18
CA ASP A 45 3.82 -3.59 20.62
C ASP A 45 2.57 -2.86 21.12
N LYS A 46 2.05 -3.31 22.28
CA LYS A 46 1.00 -2.73 23.16
C LYS A 46 -0.27 -3.58 23.33
N GLY A 47 -0.12 -4.88 23.59
CA GLY A 47 -1.13 -5.69 24.29
C GLY A 47 -2.59 -5.60 23.80
N ILE A 48 -3.54 -5.90 24.70
CA ILE A 48 -4.98 -5.96 24.43
C ILE A 48 -5.56 -4.58 24.06
N ALA A 49 -5.00 -3.50 24.60
CA ALA A 49 -5.40 -2.12 24.28
C ALA A 49 -5.11 -1.73 22.82
N GLY A 50 -3.99 -2.23 22.27
CA GLY A 50 -3.72 -2.13 20.83
C GLY A 50 -4.78 -2.86 20.00
N VAL A 51 -5.26 -4.03 20.44
CA VAL A 51 -6.27 -4.85 19.72
C VAL A 51 -7.59 -4.10 19.63
N LEU A 52 -8.02 -3.48 20.72
CA LEU A 52 -9.31 -2.79 20.80
C LEU A 52 -9.32 -1.49 19.97
N LYS A 53 -8.21 -0.74 19.99
CA LYS A 53 -8.03 0.46 19.17
C LYS A 53 -7.97 0.12 17.66
N ARG A 54 -7.50 -1.07 17.29
CA ARG A 54 -7.47 -1.60 15.91
C ARG A 54 -8.85 -1.94 15.34
N LYS A 55 -9.79 -2.43 16.17
CA LYS A 55 -11.18 -2.68 15.75
C LYS A 55 -11.92 -1.40 15.35
N LEU A 56 -11.52 -0.26 15.92
CA LEU A 56 -12.11 1.05 15.66
C LEU A 56 -11.54 1.72 14.40
N THR A 57 -10.34 1.34 13.95
CA THR A 57 -9.68 1.88 12.74
C THR A 57 -9.88 1.05 11.48
N GLY A 58 -10.62 -0.07 11.56
CA GLY A 58 -11.08 -0.83 10.39
C GLY A 58 -10.06 -1.75 9.69
N GLU A 59 -8.76 -1.67 10.00
CA GLU A 59 -7.74 -2.42 9.25
C GLU A 59 -6.71 -3.19 10.09
N SER A 60 -6.37 -4.38 9.59
CA SER A 60 -5.41 -5.33 10.14
C SER A 60 -3.97 -4.90 9.86
N ILE A 61 -3.35 -4.13 10.76
CA ILE A 61 -1.88 -3.92 10.77
C ILE A 61 -1.20 -5.18 11.33
N PHE A 62 -1.39 -6.33 10.68
CA PHE A 62 -0.66 -7.57 10.99
C PHE A 62 0.27 -7.86 9.83
N GLN A 63 1.57 -7.68 10.07
CA GLN A 63 2.59 -8.21 9.17
C GLN A 63 2.97 -9.61 9.67
N VAL A 64 2.79 -10.60 8.80
CA VAL A 64 3.30 -11.95 8.98
C VAL A 64 4.75 -11.94 8.51
N GLU A 65 5.68 -12.27 9.40
CA GLU A 65 7.08 -12.52 9.06
C GLU A 65 7.26 -13.98 8.69
N LEU A 66 7.83 -14.22 7.52
CA LEU A 66 8.16 -15.53 6.96
C LEU A 66 9.68 -15.63 6.88
N CYS A 67 10.28 -16.56 7.62
CA CYS A 67 11.73 -16.73 7.69
C CYS A 67 12.13 -18.14 7.28
N ASN A 68 13.08 -18.29 6.35
CA ASN A 68 13.63 -19.61 6.03
C ASN A 68 14.67 -20.02 7.09
N THR A 69 14.33 -21.00 7.93
CA THR A 69 15.24 -21.55 8.95
C THR A 69 16.05 -22.74 8.43
N ASN A 70 15.80 -23.20 7.20
CA ASN A 70 16.55 -24.26 6.53
C ASN A 70 17.79 -23.71 5.81
N LEU A 71 18.81 -24.54 5.62
CA LEU A 71 20.02 -24.18 4.85
C LEU A 71 19.75 -24.06 3.36
N ASN A 72 18.84 -24.88 2.83
CA ASN A 72 18.47 -24.86 1.43
C ASN A 72 17.45 -23.74 1.14
N PRO A 73 17.46 -23.13 -0.06
CA PRO A 73 16.44 -22.17 -0.46
C PRO A 73 15.03 -22.76 -0.38
N LYS A 74 14.08 -21.95 0.09
CA LYS A 74 12.66 -22.32 0.22
C LYS A 74 11.76 -21.30 -0.45
N LYS A 75 10.67 -21.78 -1.03
CA LYS A 75 9.72 -20.98 -1.80
C LYS A 75 8.44 -20.71 -1.04
N LEU A 76 7.87 -19.55 -1.31
CA LEU A 76 6.53 -19.16 -0.90
C LEU A 76 5.85 -18.36 -2.01
N MET A 77 4.54 -18.25 -1.90
CA MET A 77 3.73 -17.45 -2.81
C MET A 77 2.77 -16.56 -2.05
N VAL A 78 2.71 -15.30 -2.46
CA VAL A 78 1.74 -14.33 -1.95
C VAL A 78 0.98 -13.70 -3.11
N ALA A 79 -0.27 -13.31 -2.89
CA ALA A 79 -1.09 -12.62 -3.87
C ALA A 79 -1.91 -11.51 -3.22
N GLY A 80 -2.14 -10.43 -3.98
CA GLY A 80 -3.19 -9.46 -3.67
C GLY A 80 -4.56 -9.97 -4.14
N ARG A 81 -5.55 -9.07 -4.25
CA ARG A 81 -6.88 -9.46 -4.75
C ARG A 81 -6.93 -9.52 -6.27
N VAL A 82 -6.20 -8.64 -6.97
CA VAL A 82 -6.28 -8.57 -8.43
C VAL A 82 -4.90 -8.46 -9.07
N GLY A 83 -4.16 -7.40 -8.73
CA GLY A 83 -2.90 -7.07 -9.35
C GLY A 83 -1.85 -6.70 -8.33
N MET A 84 -0.69 -6.26 -8.83
CA MET A 84 0.40 -5.89 -7.96
C MET A 84 1.27 -4.80 -8.54
N LEU A 85 1.53 -3.79 -7.71
CA LEU A 85 2.44 -2.70 -7.98
C LEU A 85 3.65 -2.81 -7.06
N PRO A 86 4.85 -3.15 -7.57
CA PRO A 86 6.08 -3.03 -6.81
C PRO A 86 6.49 -1.55 -6.69
N VAL A 87 6.75 -1.09 -5.47
CA VAL A 87 7.27 0.24 -5.19
C VAL A 87 8.56 0.11 -4.40
N ASN A 88 9.67 0.61 -4.95
CA ASN A 88 10.98 0.55 -4.31
C ASN A 88 11.16 1.76 -3.38
N LEU A 89 11.01 1.55 -2.07
CA LEU A 89 11.12 2.62 -1.07
C LEU A 89 12.56 3.11 -0.87
N LYS A 90 13.57 2.35 -1.30
CA LYS A 90 14.99 2.78 -1.20
C LYS A 90 15.25 4.09 -1.94
N ASN A 91 14.44 4.38 -2.96
CA ASN A 91 14.58 5.56 -3.81
C ASN A 91 13.59 6.67 -3.44
N ILE A 92 12.79 6.51 -2.38
CA ILE A 92 11.71 7.43 -2.01
C ILE A 92 11.93 7.93 -0.59
N SER A 93 12.40 9.18 -0.47
CA SER A 93 12.61 9.81 0.84
C SER A 93 11.30 9.88 1.63
N GLY A 94 11.33 9.41 2.87
CA GLY A 94 10.16 9.42 3.75
C GLY A 94 9.06 8.41 3.42
N GLY A 95 9.25 7.56 2.41
CA GLY A 95 8.31 6.50 2.02
C GLY A 95 7.13 6.98 1.17
N ILE A 96 6.00 6.28 1.25
CA ILE A 96 4.81 6.55 0.45
C ILE A 96 3.58 6.77 1.31
N ILE A 97 2.61 7.48 0.75
CA ILE A 97 1.23 7.57 1.24
C ILE A 97 0.38 6.75 0.29
N CYS A 98 -0.33 5.74 0.79
CA CYS A 98 -1.24 4.93 0.00
C CYS A 98 -2.58 4.80 0.68
N ARG A 99 -3.58 4.29 -0.06
CA ARG A 99 -4.84 3.88 0.56
C ARG A 99 -4.58 2.76 1.56
N ALA A 100 -5.30 2.83 2.67
CA ALA A 100 -5.32 1.75 3.64
C ALA A 100 -5.90 0.48 2.95
N GLY A 101 -5.40 -0.70 3.32
CA GLY A 101 -5.76 -1.98 2.73
C GLY A 101 -5.15 -2.29 1.35
N TYR A 102 -4.20 -1.49 0.88
CA TYR A 102 -3.47 -1.76 -0.37
C TYR A 102 -2.14 -2.49 -0.13
N TYR A 103 -1.60 -2.51 1.08
CA TYR A 103 -0.34 -3.21 1.37
C TYR A 103 -0.53 -4.73 1.30
N VAL A 104 0.21 -5.43 0.43
CA VAL A 104 0.19 -6.90 0.33
C VAL A 104 1.42 -7.51 0.98
N ALA A 105 2.61 -7.03 0.61
CA ALA A 105 3.86 -7.62 1.04
C ALA A 105 5.05 -6.66 0.96
N SER A 106 6.17 -7.05 1.56
CA SER A 106 7.44 -6.33 1.48
C SER A 106 8.64 -7.26 1.64
N SER A 107 9.73 -6.86 0.99
CA SER A 107 11.00 -7.60 0.99
C SER A 107 11.84 -7.39 2.26
N ASP A 108 11.40 -6.52 3.16
CA ASP A 108 11.94 -6.34 4.51
C ASP A 108 10.84 -5.70 5.37
N LYS A 109 11.07 -5.61 6.67
CA LYS A 109 10.13 -5.00 7.61
C LYS A 109 9.88 -3.54 7.25
N VAL A 110 8.60 -3.16 7.25
CA VAL A 110 8.16 -1.77 7.04
C VAL A 110 7.35 -1.26 8.22
N ASP A 111 7.40 0.06 8.43
CA ASP A 111 6.52 0.76 9.35
C ASP A 111 5.27 1.24 8.61
N ILE A 112 4.09 0.94 9.14
CA ILE A 112 2.80 1.32 8.56
C ILE A 112 2.05 2.17 9.58
N ASP A 113 1.96 3.48 9.31
CA ASP A 113 1.21 4.41 10.13
C ASP A 113 -0.17 4.68 9.50
N ALA A 114 -1.19 4.00 10.03
CA ALA A 114 -2.59 4.13 9.59
C ALA A 114 -3.31 5.37 10.15
N LYS A 115 -2.62 6.26 10.89
CA LYS A 115 -3.25 7.44 11.54
C LYS A 115 -3.37 8.67 10.66
N LEU A 116 -3.13 8.56 9.36
CA LEU A 116 -3.39 9.64 8.43
C LEU A 116 -4.87 9.69 8.09
N ASN A 117 -5.68 10.06 9.08
CA ASN A 117 -7.04 10.54 8.88
C ASN A 117 -6.96 11.87 8.13
N LEU A 118 -6.80 11.79 6.81
CA LEU A 118 -7.01 12.90 5.90
C LEU A 118 -8.52 13.10 5.65
N THR A 119 -9.35 12.72 6.63
CA THR A 119 -10.82 12.85 6.61
C THR A 119 -11.25 14.31 6.48
N SER A 120 -10.40 15.28 6.83
CA SER A 120 -10.62 16.71 6.59
C SER A 120 -10.21 17.18 5.19
N LEU A 121 -9.44 16.39 4.44
CA LEU A 121 -8.95 16.70 3.09
C LEU A 121 -9.73 15.96 2.01
N ILE A 122 -10.78 15.23 2.37
CA ILE A 122 -11.55 14.37 1.48
C ILE A 122 -13.01 14.57 1.90
N GLY A 123 -13.74 15.44 1.21
CA GLY A 123 -15.07 15.93 1.61
C GLY A 123 -16.17 14.88 1.59
N GLY A 124 -16.12 13.98 2.57
CA GLY A 124 -17.23 13.11 2.97
C GLY A 124 -17.09 11.63 2.62
N THR A 125 -16.08 11.20 1.85
CA THR A 125 -16.00 9.80 1.38
C THR A 125 -15.37 8.81 2.37
N GLY A 126 -14.77 9.31 3.47
CA GLY A 126 -14.25 8.45 4.55
C GLY A 126 -13.00 7.64 4.18
N LEU A 127 -12.19 8.13 3.24
CA LEU A 127 -10.96 7.46 2.84
C LEU A 127 -9.91 7.46 3.94
N ILE A 128 -9.48 6.25 4.31
CA ILE A 128 -8.38 6.03 5.23
C ILE A 128 -7.10 5.90 4.40
N MET A 129 -6.13 6.77 4.68
CA MET A 129 -4.79 6.70 4.10
C MET A 129 -3.82 6.18 5.15
N GLN A 130 -2.77 5.52 4.69
CA GLN A 130 -1.67 5.07 5.54
C GLN A 130 -0.34 5.51 4.95
N LYS A 131 0.63 5.77 5.82
CA LYS A 131 2.01 6.00 5.44
C LYS A 131 2.79 4.70 5.58
N ILE A 132 3.53 4.33 4.55
CA ILE A 132 4.46 3.18 4.59
C ILE A 132 5.88 3.70 4.48
N THR A 133 6.72 3.35 5.45
CA THR A 133 8.16 3.68 5.44
C THR A 133 9.02 2.45 5.66
N GLY A 134 10.21 2.43 5.06
CA GLY A 134 11.13 1.31 5.14
C GLY A 134 12.21 1.41 4.06
N HIS A 135 13.15 0.47 4.06
CA HIS A 135 14.27 0.45 3.12
C HIS A 135 14.23 -0.83 2.25
N CYS A 136 13.12 -1.04 1.56
CA CYS A 136 12.86 -2.25 0.79
C CYS A 136 11.89 -1.98 -0.36
N THR A 137 11.61 -3.01 -1.16
CA THR A 137 10.46 -3.00 -2.08
C THR A 137 9.21 -3.41 -1.32
N VAL A 138 8.15 -2.63 -1.47
CA VAL A 138 6.79 -2.97 -1.03
C VAL A 138 5.94 -3.32 -2.25
N PHE A 139 4.92 -4.16 -2.03
CA PHE A 139 4.03 -4.63 -3.06
C PHE A 139 2.61 -4.22 -2.67
N LEU A 140 1.99 -3.42 -3.52
CA LEU A 140 0.64 -2.91 -3.31
C LEU A 140 -0.36 -3.65 -4.21
N ASP A 141 -1.51 -4.00 -3.64
CA ASP A 141 -2.66 -4.49 -4.38
C ASP A 141 -3.21 -3.36 -5.24
N VAL A 142 -3.43 -3.68 -6.51
CA VAL A 142 -3.93 -2.72 -7.49
C VAL A 142 -4.86 -3.45 -8.44
N VAL A 143 -5.89 -2.77 -8.89
CA VAL A 143 -6.75 -3.30 -9.94
C VAL A 143 -6.42 -2.60 -11.24
N GLY A 144 -6.35 -3.35 -12.33
CA GLY A 144 -5.94 -2.82 -13.63
C GLY A 144 -4.46 -2.49 -13.71
N THR A 145 -4.12 -1.60 -14.65
CA THR A 145 -2.73 -1.22 -14.92
C THR A 145 -2.42 0.10 -14.21
N PRO A 146 -1.47 0.11 -13.25
CA PRO A 146 -1.03 1.35 -12.63
C PRO A 146 -0.43 2.30 -13.68
N THR A 147 -0.84 3.57 -13.63
CA THR A 147 -0.24 4.65 -14.40
C THR A 147 0.59 5.52 -13.48
N THR A 148 1.79 5.89 -13.92
CA THR A 148 2.73 6.72 -13.16
C THR A 148 2.62 8.16 -13.65
N LEU A 149 2.45 9.10 -12.72
CA LEU A 149 2.38 10.53 -12.97
C LEU A 149 3.55 11.20 -12.25
N ASP A 150 4.60 11.53 -13.00
CA ASP A 150 5.74 12.28 -12.47
C ASP A 150 5.46 13.77 -12.56
N LEU A 151 5.37 14.41 -11.40
CA LEU A 151 5.06 15.82 -11.27
C LEU A 151 6.35 16.61 -11.07
N ALA A 152 6.59 17.59 -11.93
CA ALA A 152 7.62 18.60 -11.71
C ALA A 152 7.27 19.50 -10.51
N ALA A 153 8.22 20.29 -10.03
CA ALA A 153 7.97 21.23 -8.95
C ALA A 153 6.88 22.25 -9.35
N GLY A 154 5.84 22.37 -8.51
CA GLY A 154 4.69 23.23 -8.77
C GLY A 154 3.65 22.67 -9.75
N GLN A 155 3.96 21.58 -10.46
CA GLN A 155 2.98 20.91 -11.33
C GLN A 155 1.88 20.28 -10.47
N THR A 156 0.63 20.51 -10.87
CA THR A 156 -0.55 20.03 -10.14
C THR A 156 -1.37 19.09 -11.00
N VAL A 157 -1.88 18.03 -10.40
CA VAL A 157 -2.85 17.10 -11.01
C VAL A 157 -4.08 16.97 -10.11
N PHE A 158 -5.22 16.69 -10.73
CA PHE A 158 -6.47 16.36 -10.05
C PHE A 158 -6.78 14.89 -10.28
N VAL A 159 -6.80 14.09 -9.22
CA VAL A 159 -6.95 12.63 -9.27
C VAL A 159 -8.26 12.24 -8.61
N ASP A 160 -9.05 11.39 -9.27
CA ASP A 160 -10.24 10.82 -8.65
C ASP A 160 -9.83 10.01 -7.41
N GLU A 161 -10.53 10.25 -6.30
CA GLU A 161 -10.22 9.66 -5.00
C GLU A 161 -10.20 8.13 -5.02
N LYS A 162 -11.09 7.49 -5.80
CA LYS A 162 -11.18 6.03 -5.97
C LYS A 162 -10.06 5.49 -6.85
N SER A 163 -9.54 6.30 -7.76
CA SER A 163 -8.44 5.92 -8.66
C SER A 163 -7.04 6.12 -8.07
N PHE A 164 -6.91 6.81 -6.93
CA PHE A 164 -5.62 7.00 -6.26
C PHE A 164 -5.07 5.68 -5.68
N ILE A 165 -3.79 5.36 -5.95
CA ILE A 165 -3.10 4.20 -5.38
C ILE A 165 -2.15 4.65 -4.27
N CYS A 166 -1.12 5.40 -4.64
CA CYS A 166 -0.13 5.93 -3.72
C CYS A 166 0.61 7.14 -4.30
N MET A 167 1.36 7.85 -3.46
CA MET A 167 2.25 8.94 -3.84
C MET A 167 3.47 9.02 -2.91
N ASN A 168 4.52 9.75 -3.31
CA ASN A 168 5.63 10.05 -2.40
C ASN A 168 5.13 10.78 -1.13
N ALA A 169 5.67 10.41 0.03
CA ALA A 169 5.17 10.94 1.30
C ALA A 169 5.53 12.40 1.59
N ASP A 170 6.53 12.96 0.94
CA ASP A 170 6.87 14.38 1.01
C ASP A 170 5.82 15.29 0.35
N MET A 171 5.01 14.74 -0.57
CA MET A 171 3.87 15.45 -1.17
C MET A 171 2.63 15.50 -0.28
N GLN A 172 2.62 14.84 0.89
CA GLN A 172 1.45 14.75 1.78
C GLN A 172 0.84 16.12 2.11
N ASN A 173 1.66 17.11 2.44
CA ASN A 173 1.20 18.46 2.78
C ASN A 173 0.76 19.29 1.55
N ARG A 174 0.99 18.77 0.34
CA ARG A 174 0.62 19.36 -0.95
C ARG A 174 -0.55 18.60 -1.61
N MET A 175 -1.26 17.79 -0.83
CA MET A 175 -2.49 17.14 -1.23
C MET A 175 -3.68 17.79 -0.51
N SER A 176 -4.75 18.10 -1.24
CA SER A 176 -5.98 18.66 -0.68
C SER A 176 -7.21 18.20 -1.45
N SER A 177 -8.39 18.28 -0.83
CA SER A 177 -9.66 18.17 -1.53
C SER A 177 -9.80 19.24 -2.60
N HIS A 178 -10.42 18.87 -3.72
CA HIS A 178 -10.92 19.79 -4.73
C HIS A 178 -12.31 19.35 -5.17
N PHE A 179 -13.28 20.24 -4.97
CA PHE A 179 -14.66 20.06 -5.40
C PHE A 179 -14.94 20.94 -6.60
N SER A 180 -15.50 20.35 -7.67
CA SER A 180 -15.99 21.09 -8.82
C SER A 180 -17.48 20.80 -9.04
N GLY A 181 -18.26 21.84 -9.32
CA GLY A 181 -19.72 21.77 -9.52
C GLY A 181 -20.55 22.24 -8.31
N SER A 182 -21.85 22.42 -8.52
CA SER A 182 -22.82 22.88 -7.53
C SER A 182 -23.19 21.79 -6.52
N ASN A 183 -22.21 21.31 -5.74
CA ASN A 183 -22.41 20.29 -4.71
C ASN A 183 -23.13 20.80 -3.44
N MET A 184 -23.65 22.03 -3.45
CA MET A 184 -24.38 22.58 -2.30
C MET A 184 -25.89 22.28 -2.32
N LEU A 185 -26.49 21.86 -3.45
CA LEU A 185 -27.96 21.72 -3.54
C LEU A 185 -28.52 20.57 -4.42
N GLY A 186 -27.73 19.68 -5.04
CA GLY A 186 -28.33 18.77 -6.05
C GLY A 186 -27.64 17.45 -6.41
N GLY A 187 -26.52 17.06 -5.79
CA GLY A 187 -25.95 15.72 -5.96
C GLY A 187 -25.09 15.46 -7.21
N GLU A 188 -24.78 16.48 -8.00
CA GLU A 188 -23.88 16.38 -9.16
C GLU A 188 -22.60 17.22 -8.95
N GLY A 189 -21.59 16.65 -8.30
CA GLY A 189 -20.29 17.31 -8.22
C GLY A 189 -19.15 16.33 -8.02
N LEU A 190 -18.00 16.71 -8.59
CA LEU A 190 -16.81 15.87 -8.67
C LEU A 190 -15.93 16.11 -7.43
N SER A 191 -15.63 15.03 -6.70
CA SER A 191 -14.65 15.02 -5.60
C SER A 191 -13.31 14.52 -6.11
N MET A 192 -12.30 15.38 -6.09
CA MET A 192 -10.97 15.08 -6.61
C MET A 192 -9.90 15.40 -5.56
N LEU A 193 -8.80 14.65 -5.58
CA LEU A 193 -7.57 14.99 -4.89
C LEU A 193 -6.75 15.95 -5.76
N LYS A 194 -6.53 17.17 -5.29
CA LYS A 194 -5.52 18.07 -5.86
C LYS A 194 -4.17 17.73 -5.26
N ILE A 195 -3.21 17.32 -6.09
CA ILE A 195 -1.87 16.93 -5.66
C ILE A 195 -0.84 17.78 -6.41
N THR A 196 0.08 18.41 -5.69
CA THR A 196 1.14 19.26 -6.26
C THR A 196 2.54 18.70 -6.00
N GLY A 197 3.34 18.59 -7.05
CA GLY A 197 4.71 18.08 -7.03
C GLY A 197 5.75 19.02 -6.38
N PRO A 198 7.04 18.62 -6.37
CA PRO A 198 7.58 17.49 -7.14
C PRO A 198 7.35 16.13 -6.48
N GLY A 199 7.29 15.08 -7.30
CA GLY A 199 7.19 13.69 -6.86
C GLY A 199 6.34 12.84 -7.81
N THR A 200 6.10 11.59 -7.44
CA THR A 200 5.37 10.63 -8.26
C THR A 200 4.02 10.28 -7.62
N VAL A 201 2.98 10.24 -8.43
CA VAL A 201 1.64 9.73 -8.06
C VAL A 201 1.32 8.51 -8.91
N TYR A 202 0.83 7.46 -8.27
CA TYR A 202 0.34 6.25 -8.92
C TYR A 202 -1.18 6.23 -8.89
N VAL A 203 -1.78 5.97 -10.05
CA VAL A 203 -3.24 5.88 -10.22
C VAL A 203 -3.63 4.60 -10.97
N THR A 204 -4.82 4.07 -10.72
CA THR A 204 -5.34 2.92 -11.48
C THR A 204 -5.98 3.35 -12.80
N SER A 205 -5.83 2.52 -13.84
CA SER A 205 -6.54 2.65 -15.12
C SER A 205 -8.02 2.24 -15.05
N VAL A 206 -8.49 1.72 -13.92
CA VAL A 206 -9.87 1.25 -13.73
C VAL A 206 -10.59 2.22 -12.80
N ASN A 207 -11.71 2.77 -13.27
CA ASN A 207 -12.60 3.56 -12.43
C ASN A 207 -13.67 2.63 -11.85
N PHE A 208 -13.74 2.56 -10.52
CA PHE A 208 -14.77 1.84 -9.80
C PHE A 208 -15.97 2.75 -9.58
N ARG A 209 -17.04 2.53 -10.35
CA ARG A 209 -18.33 3.16 -10.07
C ARG A 209 -18.98 2.51 -8.86
#